data_AF-A0A317T827-F1
#
_entry.id   AF-A0A317T827-F1
#
_cell.length_a   1.000
_cell.length_b   1.000
_cell.length_c   1.000
_cell.angle_alpha   90.00
_cell.angle_beta   90.00
_cell.angle_gamma   90.00
#
_symmetry.space_group_name_H-M   'P 1'
#
loop_
_entity.id
_entity.type
_entity.pdbx_description
1 polymer ?
#
loop_
_entity_poly.entity_id
_entity_poly.type
_entity_poly.pdbx_seq_one_letter_code
_entity_poly.pdbx_strand_id
1 'polypeptide(L)'
;MKAFILAAGFGSRLHPITNSIPKPLIPILNLPAICYTLTLLKEAEIETVICNVHHHAEHIRRFFSDNNNFGIDMHISEETTILGTGGGLKRCETLLDDEPFVLINSDIIADFSLRSLIDAHASSGNAGTLMLFETTEAKTIGDVGINEEQIRDFRNMRKTGLRSDCIYAGAAILDPSIFHHLTMEFSSIVDTGFTGLIERESLGYFRHEGFWQDIGTPQSFWQANIKNRSNILGIAQRIGRQIGIEPHMLSSQAVIADNATVHESIIGRNCHIEDGATVKDSVILPGTTIPKNAKLDRVIAFPQGMLSLE
;
A
#
# COMPACT_ATOMS: atom_id res chain seq x y z
N MET A 1 -6.17 -20.84 -0.34
CA MET A 1 -6.31 -19.39 -0.59
C MET A 1 -4.97 -18.77 -0.99
N LYS A 2 -4.94 -18.03 -2.10
CA LYS A 2 -3.79 -17.29 -2.61
C LYS A 2 -4.02 -15.77 -2.48
N ALA A 3 -3.00 -14.97 -2.71
CA ALA A 3 -3.13 -13.51 -2.77
C ALA A 3 -2.60 -12.92 -4.07
N PHE A 4 -3.23 -11.82 -4.50
CA PHE A 4 -2.78 -10.95 -5.57
C PHE A 4 -2.46 -9.56 -5.01
N ILE A 5 -1.20 -9.14 -5.12
CA ILE A 5 -0.73 -7.80 -4.75
C ILE A 5 -0.75 -6.88 -5.97
N LEU A 6 -1.47 -5.77 -5.85
CA LEU A 6 -1.44 -4.67 -6.81
C LEU A 6 -0.21 -3.78 -6.58
N ALA A 7 0.83 -3.95 -7.41
CA ALA A 7 2.12 -3.26 -7.31
C ALA A 7 2.63 -2.63 -8.63
N ALA A 8 1.83 -2.68 -9.71
CA ALA A 8 2.20 -2.09 -11.01
C ALA A 8 2.00 -0.56 -11.13
N GLY A 9 1.51 0.11 -10.08
CA GLY A 9 1.20 1.55 -10.14
C GLY A 9 2.44 2.45 -10.29
N PHE A 10 2.35 3.46 -11.17
CA PHE A 10 3.41 4.46 -11.36
C PHE A 10 3.71 5.30 -10.11
N GLY A 11 2.70 5.51 -9.27
CA GLY A 11 2.81 6.42 -8.13
C GLY A 11 3.01 7.88 -8.52
N SER A 12 2.52 8.31 -9.70
CA SER A 12 2.84 9.61 -10.29
C SER A 12 2.55 10.84 -9.42
N ARG A 13 1.62 10.72 -8.46
CA ARG A 13 1.32 11.77 -7.47
C ARG A 13 2.46 12.00 -6.47
N LEU A 14 3.40 11.06 -6.34
CA LEU A 14 4.60 11.14 -5.52
C LEU A 14 5.84 11.58 -6.31
N HIS A 15 5.70 11.97 -7.58
CA HIS A 15 6.82 12.56 -8.30
C HIS A 15 7.36 13.78 -7.55
N PRO A 16 8.70 13.97 -7.53
CA PRO A 16 9.71 13.21 -8.28
C PRO A 16 10.27 11.97 -7.55
N ILE A 17 9.80 11.62 -6.33
CA ILE A 17 10.33 10.49 -5.55
C ILE A 17 10.20 9.17 -6.34
N THR A 18 9.04 8.96 -6.96
CA THR A 18 8.77 7.73 -7.72
C THR A 18 9.51 7.64 -9.04
N ASN A 19 10.27 8.65 -9.46
CA ASN A 19 11.11 8.57 -10.67
C ASN A 19 12.30 7.61 -10.50
N SER A 20 12.69 7.31 -9.25
CA SER A 20 13.84 6.46 -8.93
C SER A 20 13.50 5.29 -8.00
N ILE A 21 12.43 5.43 -7.21
CA ILE A 21 11.98 4.40 -6.26
C ILE A 21 10.56 3.98 -6.64
N PRO A 22 10.31 2.71 -7.05
CA PRO A 22 8.95 2.29 -7.34
C PRO A 22 8.09 2.39 -6.08
N LYS A 23 6.81 2.77 -6.24
CA LYS A 23 5.91 3.03 -5.12
C LYS A 23 5.89 1.92 -4.04
N PRO A 24 5.84 0.62 -4.40
CA PRO A 24 5.87 -0.47 -3.41
C PRO A 24 7.14 -0.50 -2.53
N LEU A 25 8.24 0.11 -3.00
CA LEU A 25 9.53 0.14 -2.30
C LEU A 25 9.83 1.47 -1.60
N ILE A 26 8.91 2.43 -1.63
CA ILE A 26 9.09 3.67 -0.89
C ILE A 26 9.09 3.35 0.61
N PRO A 27 10.11 3.80 1.37
CA PRO A 27 10.23 3.44 2.77
C PRO A 27 9.31 4.27 3.67
N ILE A 28 8.52 3.60 4.49
CA ILE A 28 7.78 4.17 5.62
C ILE A 28 8.47 3.71 6.89
N LEU A 29 8.98 4.65 7.69
CA LEU A 29 9.83 4.35 8.84
C LEU A 29 10.96 3.37 8.45
N ASN A 30 11.68 3.70 7.37
CA ASN A 30 12.78 2.90 6.82
C ASN A 30 12.43 1.46 6.37
N LEU A 31 11.15 1.10 6.32
CA LEU A 31 10.66 -0.17 5.82
C LEU A 31 9.88 0.02 4.51
N PRO A 32 10.22 -0.70 3.42
CA PRO A 32 9.46 -0.63 2.15
C PRO A 32 7.95 -0.85 2.34
N ALA A 33 7.12 -0.05 1.66
CA ALA A 33 5.65 -0.10 1.80
C ALA A 33 5.07 -1.52 1.61
N ILE A 34 5.58 -2.28 0.64
CA ILE A 34 5.10 -3.64 0.36
C ILE A 34 5.31 -4.61 1.54
N CYS A 35 6.27 -4.35 2.42
CA CYS A 35 6.50 -5.17 3.61
C CYS A 35 5.34 -5.14 4.61
N TYR A 36 4.59 -4.04 4.67
CA TYR A 36 3.39 -3.93 5.48
C TYR A 36 2.30 -4.87 4.93
N THR A 37 2.09 -4.86 3.61
CA THR A 37 1.20 -5.81 2.92
C THR A 37 1.62 -7.27 3.15
N LEU A 38 2.91 -7.58 3.02
CA LEU A 38 3.42 -8.94 3.26
C LEU A 38 3.20 -9.40 4.70
N THR A 39 3.32 -8.50 5.67
CA THR A 39 3.04 -8.81 7.08
C THR A 39 1.60 -9.28 7.25
N LEU A 40 0.64 -8.55 6.68
CA LEU A 40 -0.78 -8.91 6.74
C LEU A 40 -1.05 -10.28 6.10
N LEU A 41 -0.44 -10.56 4.95
CA LEU A 41 -0.59 -11.84 4.26
C LEU A 41 -0.01 -13.00 5.08
N LYS A 42 1.17 -12.83 5.67
CA LYS A 42 1.81 -13.86 6.51
C LYS A 42 1.04 -14.12 7.81
N GLU A 43 0.48 -13.08 8.43
CA GLU A 43 -0.39 -13.24 9.61
C GLU A 43 -1.68 -14.01 9.28
N ALA A 44 -2.16 -13.94 8.04
CA ALA A 44 -3.28 -14.72 7.56
C ALA A 44 -2.90 -16.14 7.09
N GLU A 45 -1.61 -16.51 7.17
CA GLU A 45 -1.06 -17.79 6.71
C GLU A 45 -1.21 -18.01 5.18
N ILE A 46 -1.09 -16.92 4.40
CA ILE A 46 -1.09 -16.98 2.94
C ILE A 46 0.35 -17.15 2.43
N GLU A 47 0.61 -18.29 1.82
CA GLU A 47 1.96 -18.70 1.40
C GLU A 47 2.24 -18.44 -0.09
N THR A 48 1.21 -18.45 -0.95
CA THR A 48 1.35 -18.18 -2.39
C THR A 48 0.83 -16.79 -2.74
N VAL A 49 1.70 -15.99 -3.33
CA VAL A 49 1.43 -14.59 -3.66
C VAL A 49 1.79 -14.32 -5.12
N ILE A 50 0.86 -13.73 -5.85
CA ILE A 50 1.07 -13.18 -7.18
C ILE A 50 1.22 -11.67 -7.02
N CYS A 51 2.23 -11.06 -7.64
CA CYS A 51 2.49 -9.62 -7.56
C CYS A 51 2.67 -9.05 -8.95
N ASN A 52 1.79 -8.14 -9.39
CA ASN A 52 1.99 -7.48 -10.68
C ASN A 52 2.98 -6.32 -10.57
N VAL A 53 3.83 -6.14 -11.57
CA VAL A 53 4.85 -5.08 -11.60
C VAL A 53 4.89 -4.43 -12.97
N HIS A 54 5.25 -3.14 -13.02
CA HIS A 54 5.42 -2.40 -14.27
C HIS A 54 6.59 -1.42 -14.13
N HIS A 55 6.37 -0.32 -13.41
CA HIS A 55 7.38 0.73 -13.22
C HIS A 55 8.53 0.23 -12.32
N HIS A 56 9.77 0.30 -12.82
CA HIS A 56 10.97 -0.26 -12.18
C HIS A 56 10.80 -1.71 -11.69
N ALA A 57 10.19 -2.58 -12.51
CA ALA A 57 9.95 -3.99 -12.19
C ALA A 57 11.21 -4.71 -11.66
N GLU A 58 12.37 -4.45 -12.24
CA GLU A 58 13.64 -5.06 -11.81
C GLU A 58 14.02 -4.72 -10.36
N HIS A 59 13.72 -3.50 -9.89
CA HIS A 59 13.98 -3.13 -8.49
C HIS A 59 13.12 -3.97 -7.54
N ILE A 60 11.87 -4.25 -7.91
CA ILE A 60 10.96 -5.09 -7.13
C ILE A 60 11.41 -6.55 -7.16
N ARG A 61 11.77 -7.09 -8.34
CA ARG A 61 12.32 -8.46 -8.47
C ARG A 61 13.55 -8.66 -7.60
N ARG A 62 14.51 -7.73 -7.70
CA ARG A 62 15.73 -7.76 -6.90
C ARG A 62 15.41 -7.66 -5.40
N PHE A 63 14.51 -6.77 -5.01
CA PHE A 63 14.12 -6.64 -3.60
C PHE A 63 13.59 -7.96 -3.03
N PHE A 64 12.70 -8.64 -3.73
CA PHE A 64 12.20 -9.95 -3.29
C PHE A 64 13.30 -11.00 -3.26
N SER A 65 14.13 -11.10 -4.32
CA SER A 65 15.25 -12.03 -4.39
C SER A 65 16.26 -11.83 -3.26
N ASP A 66 16.68 -10.59 -3.00
CA ASP A 66 17.66 -10.24 -1.95
C ASP A 66 17.14 -10.60 -0.54
N ASN A 67 15.83 -10.74 -0.36
CA ASN A 67 15.18 -11.11 0.90
C ASN A 67 14.66 -12.57 0.92
N ASN A 68 15.12 -13.42 -0.02
CA ASN A 68 14.65 -14.81 -0.17
C ASN A 68 13.11 -14.90 -0.20
N ASN A 69 12.48 -13.95 -0.91
CA ASN A 69 11.04 -13.76 -0.99
C ASN A 69 10.33 -13.74 0.38
N PHE A 70 11.01 -13.44 1.48
CA PHE A 70 10.44 -13.54 2.83
C PHE A 70 9.85 -14.92 3.18
N GLY A 71 10.29 -15.98 2.50
CA GLY A 71 9.79 -17.35 2.68
C GLY A 71 8.40 -17.63 2.09
N ILE A 72 7.87 -16.77 1.21
CA ILE A 72 6.63 -17.02 0.47
C ILE A 72 6.92 -17.49 -0.97
N ASP A 73 5.98 -18.26 -1.54
CA ASP A 73 5.95 -18.61 -2.95
C ASP A 73 5.46 -17.42 -3.78
N MET A 74 6.43 -16.66 -4.31
CA MET A 74 6.20 -15.37 -4.97
C MET A 74 6.25 -15.49 -6.50
N HIS A 75 5.15 -15.15 -7.16
CA HIS A 75 5.00 -15.11 -8.61
C HIS A 75 4.93 -13.66 -9.09
N ILE A 76 5.99 -13.17 -9.73
CA ILE A 76 6.03 -11.78 -10.26
C ILE A 76 5.52 -11.76 -11.70
N SER A 77 4.37 -11.10 -11.90
CA SER A 77 3.76 -10.90 -13.21
C SER A 77 4.08 -9.51 -13.75
N GLU A 78 4.92 -9.44 -14.79
CA GLU A 78 5.33 -8.16 -15.35
C GLU A 78 4.39 -7.69 -16.46
N GLU A 79 3.98 -6.45 -16.35
CA GLU A 79 3.22 -5.73 -17.35
C GLU A 79 4.20 -4.94 -18.22
N THR A 80 4.42 -5.33 -19.47
CA THR A 80 5.21 -4.52 -20.41
C THR A 80 4.47 -3.24 -20.81
N THR A 81 3.14 -3.33 -20.91
CA THR A 81 2.21 -2.22 -21.03
C THR A 81 1.26 -2.26 -19.84
N ILE A 82 1.02 -1.12 -19.20
CA ILE A 82 0.11 -1.03 -18.06
C ILE A 82 -1.30 -1.50 -18.43
N LEU A 83 -1.83 -2.47 -17.67
CA LEU A 83 -3.14 -3.08 -17.91
C LEU A 83 -4.23 -2.56 -16.97
N GLY A 84 -3.89 -1.62 -16.10
CA GLY A 84 -4.77 -1.25 -15.00
C GLY A 84 -4.90 -2.37 -13.95
N THR A 85 -5.61 -2.07 -12.87
CA THR A 85 -5.71 -2.96 -11.72
C THR A 85 -6.50 -4.24 -12.00
N GLY A 86 -7.53 -4.15 -12.84
CA GLY A 86 -8.34 -5.29 -13.28
C GLY A 86 -7.66 -6.12 -14.35
N GLY A 87 -6.97 -5.48 -15.30
CA GLY A 87 -6.29 -6.20 -16.38
C GLY A 87 -5.09 -7.01 -15.90
N GLY A 88 -4.29 -6.45 -14.99
CA GLY A 88 -3.19 -7.17 -14.34
C GLY A 88 -3.68 -8.40 -13.56
N LEU A 89 -4.81 -8.26 -12.86
CA LEU A 89 -5.46 -9.36 -12.16
C LEU A 89 -5.96 -10.44 -13.15
N LYS A 90 -6.70 -10.05 -14.20
CA LYS A 90 -7.23 -10.98 -15.21
C LYS A 90 -6.13 -11.76 -15.92
N ARG A 91 -4.99 -11.14 -16.21
CA ARG A 91 -3.83 -11.83 -16.79
C ARG A 91 -3.34 -13.00 -15.94
N CYS A 92 -3.54 -12.93 -14.62
CA CYS A 92 -3.07 -13.92 -13.67
C CYS A 92 -4.17 -14.86 -13.16
N GLU A 93 -5.36 -14.85 -13.79
CA GLU A 93 -6.50 -15.70 -13.45
C GLU A 93 -6.09 -17.17 -13.26
N THR A 94 -5.35 -17.73 -14.21
CA THR A 94 -4.91 -19.14 -14.15
C THR A 94 -3.95 -19.46 -13.00
N LEU A 95 -3.32 -18.45 -12.38
CA LEU A 95 -2.45 -18.63 -11.21
C LEU A 95 -3.23 -18.60 -9.89
N LEU A 96 -4.45 -18.06 -9.89
CA LEU A 96 -5.28 -17.90 -8.69
C LEU A 96 -6.21 -19.09 -8.42
N ASP A 97 -6.24 -20.07 -9.33
CA ASP A 97 -7.11 -21.26 -9.32
C ASP A 97 -8.61 -20.91 -9.24
N ASP A 98 -9.46 -21.91 -8.98
CA ASP A 98 -10.92 -21.76 -8.87
C ASP A 98 -11.38 -21.65 -7.39
N GLU A 99 -10.58 -20.97 -6.56
CA GLU A 99 -10.87 -20.70 -5.15
C GLU A 99 -10.92 -19.20 -4.86
N PRO A 100 -11.63 -18.76 -3.79
CA PRO A 100 -11.56 -17.38 -3.34
C PRO A 100 -10.12 -16.97 -3.00
N PHE A 101 -9.76 -15.73 -3.35
CA PHE A 101 -8.41 -15.20 -3.18
C PHE A 101 -8.42 -13.79 -2.57
N VAL A 102 -7.30 -13.41 -1.98
CA VAL A 102 -7.09 -12.05 -1.46
C VAL A 102 -6.63 -11.14 -2.59
N LEU A 103 -7.28 -10.02 -2.79
CA LEU A 103 -6.74 -8.89 -3.54
C LEU A 103 -6.29 -7.82 -2.57
N ILE A 104 -5.04 -7.34 -2.66
CA ILE A 104 -4.54 -6.32 -1.75
C ILE A 104 -3.60 -5.33 -2.45
N ASN A 105 -3.67 -4.07 -2.05
CA ASN A 105 -2.77 -3.02 -2.50
C ASN A 105 -1.38 -3.14 -1.83
N SER A 106 -0.32 -2.73 -2.54
CA SER A 106 1.06 -2.75 -2.04
C SER A 106 1.46 -1.53 -1.19
N ASP A 107 0.56 -0.57 -1.01
CA ASP A 107 0.84 0.76 -0.49
C ASP A 107 -0.16 1.20 0.61
N ILE A 108 -0.69 0.24 1.35
CA ILE A 108 -1.58 0.46 2.49
C ILE A 108 -0.87 0.07 3.78
N ILE A 109 -0.87 0.99 4.74
CA ILE A 109 -0.31 0.76 6.07
C ILE A 109 -1.50 0.76 7.03
N ALA A 110 -1.80 -0.43 7.56
CA ALA A 110 -2.96 -0.63 8.42
C ALA A 110 -2.71 -1.78 9.40
N ASP A 111 -3.50 -1.81 10.46
CA ASP A 111 -3.55 -2.90 11.44
C ASP A 111 -4.65 -3.93 11.13
N PHE A 112 -4.97 -4.12 9.84
CA PHE A 112 -5.99 -5.04 9.35
C PHE A 112 -5.88 -6.45 9.94
N SER A 113 -7.05 -7.08 10.11
CA SER A 113 -7.17 -8.53 10.27
C SER A 113 -7.68 -9.14 8.96
N LEU A 114 -6.76 -9.62 8.11
CA LEU A 114 -7.16 -10.34 6.90
C LEU A 114 -7.92 -11.64 7.22
N ARG A 115 -7.63 -12.28 8.36
CA ARG A 115 -8.38 -13.45 8.82
C ARG A 115 -9.85 -13.11 9.10
N SER A 116 -10.12 -11.99 9.76
CA SER A 116 -11.50 -11.52 10.00
C SER A 116 -12.22 -11.19 8.69
N LEU A 117 -11.52 -10.62 7.70
CA LEU A 117 -12.09 -10.37 6.38
C LEU A 117 -12.42 -11.69 5.65
N ILE A 118 -11.55 -12.69 5.74
CA ILE A 118 -11.77 -14.04 5.18
C ILE A 118 -12.98 -14.71 5.83
N ASP A 119 -13.07 -14.69 7.16
CA ASP A 119 -14.17 -15.31 7.91
C ASP A 119 -15.52 -14.62 7.60
N ALA A 120 -15.51 -13.29 7.48
CA ALA A 120 -16.67 -12.51 7.10
C ALA A 120 -17.13 -12.84 5.68
N HIS A 121 -16.20 -12.94 4.72
CA HIS A 121 -16.50 -13.32 3.35
C HIS A 121 -17.14 -14.73 3.29
N ALA A 122 -16.51 -15.72 3.92
CA ALA A 122 -16.99 -17.09 3.96
C ALA A 122 -18.40 -17.23 4.56
N SER A 123 -18.74 -16.38 5.53
CA SER A 123 -20.06 -16.38 6.19
C SER A 123 -21.14 -15.62 5.40
N SER A 124 -20.74 -14.78 4.44
CA SER A 124 -21.65 -13.81 3.80
C SER A 124 -22.37 -14.34 2.56
N GLY A 125 -21.79 -15.32 1.87
CA GLY A 125 -22.28 -15.77 0.55
C GLY A 125 -22.16 -14.71 -0.55
N ASN A 126 -21.36 -13.66 -0.35
CA ASN A 126 -21.11 -12.66 -1.37
C ASN A 126 -20.03 -13.12 -2.37
N ALA A 127 -20.17 -12.76 -3.64
CA ALA A 127 -19.12 -12.98 -4.65
C ALA A 127 -17.85 -12.14 -4.39
N GLY A 128 -17.97 -11.07 -3.61
CA GLY A 128 -16.83 -10.33 -3.10
C GLY A 128 -17.13 -9.66 -1.76
N THR A 129 -16.10 -9.47 -0.95
CA THR A 129 -16.19 -8.74 0.32
C THR A 129 -15.01 -7.79 0.45
N LEU A 130 -15.32 -6.49 0.50
CA LEU A 130 -14.29 -5.44 0.57
C LEU A 130 -14.02 -5.02 2.01
N MET A 131 -12.75 -4.79 2.32
CA MET A 131 -12.35 -4.06 3.52
C MET A 131 -12.70 -2.58 3.33
N LEU A 132 -13.55 -2.04 4.21
CA LEU A 132 -13.90 -0.61 4.22
C LEU A 132 -13.32 0.09 5.44
N PHE A 133 -12.98 1.37 5.27
CA PHE A 133 -12.51 2.23 6.35
C PHE A 133 -13.38 3.49 6.43
N GLU A 134 -13.82 3.86 7.63
CA GLU A 134 -14.64 5.05 7.87
C GLU A 134 -13.78 6.28 8.09
N THR A 135 -14.04 7.36 7.33
CA THR A 135 -13.29 8.62 7.41
C THR A 135 -14.13 9.80 6.98
N THR A 136 -13.94 10.95 7.64
CA THR A 136 -14.58 12.22 7.26
C THR A 136 -14.14 12.72 5.89
N GLU A 137 -13.03 12.21 5.36
CA GLU A 137 -12.49 12.57 4.03
C GLU A 137 -13.02 11.68 2.90
N ALA A 138 -13.97 10.77 3.17
CA ALA A 138 -14.39 9.74 2.24
C ALA A 138 -14.79 10.29 0.86
N LYS A 139 -15.54 11.41 0.82
CA LYS A 139 -15.96 12.05 -0.45
C LYS A 139 -14.80 12.55 -1.31
N THR A 140 -13.70 12.94 -0.69
CA THR A 140 -12.50 13.45 -1.40
C THR A 140 -11.66 12.30 -1.94
N ILE A 141 -11.56 11.21 -1.18
CA ILE A 141 -10.75 10.03 -1.54
C ILE A 141 -11.49 9.15 -2.55
N GLY A 142 -12.77 8.90 -2.29
CA GLY A 142 -13.66 8.09 -3.11
C GLY A 142 -14.59 7.28 -2.22
N ASP A 143 -15.77 7.83 -1.95
CA ASP A 143 -16.75 7.25 -1.06
C ASP A 143 -17.42 6.02 -1.67
N VAL A 144 -17.88 5.12 -0.81
CA VAL A 144 -18.64 3.93 -1.18
C VAL A 144 -20.12 4.18 -0.88
N GLY A 145 -20.98 3.91 -1.86
CA GLY A 145 -22.43 3.90 -1.69
C GLY A 145 -22.86 2.56 -1.11
N ILE A 146 -23.45 2.57 0.08
CA ILE A 146 -23.87 1.37 0.81
C ILE A 146 -25.39 1.39 0.96
N ASN A 147 -26.02 0.23 0.81
CA ASN A 147 -27.40 -0.01 1.22
C ASN A 147 -27.46 -1.32 2.01
N GLU A 148 -27.91 -1.25 3.26
CA GLU A 148 -27.88 -2.36 4.22
C GLU A 148 -26.45 -2.94 4.34
N GLU A 149 -26.26 -4.22 4.01
CA GLU A 149 -24.98 -4.93 4.08
C GLU A 149 -24.27 -5.03 2.72
N GLN A 150 -24.74 -4.28 1.72
CA GLN A 150 -24.25 -4.37 0.34
C GLN A 150 -23.68 -3.06 -0.16
N ILE A 151 -22.55 -3.16 -0.86
CA ILE A 151 -21.99 -2.07 -1.66
C ILE A 151 -22.81 -1.96 -2.95
N ARG A 152 -23.21 -0.73 -3.30
CA ARG A 152 -24.07 -0.44 -4.45
C ARG A 152 -23.48 0.59 -5.42
N ASP A 153 -22.48 1.35 -4.99
CA ASP A 153 -21.85 2.37 -5.82
C ASP A 153 -20.45 2.71 -5.32
N PHE A 154 -19.64 3.29 -6.19
CA PHE A 154 -18.37 3.93 -5.84
C PHE A 154 -18.39 5.33 -6.42
N ARG A 155 -18.06 6.34 -5.61
CA ARG A 155 -18.00 7.76 -6.03
C ARG A 155 -19.28 8.26 -6.70
N ASN A 156 -20.42 7.62 -6.42
CA ASN A 156 -21.70 7.85 -7.10
C ASN A 156 -21.60 7.76 -8.64
N MET A 157 -20.71 6.92 -9.18
CA MET A 157 -20.54 6.75 -10.64
C MET A 157 -21.81 6.22 -11.31
N ARG A 158 -22.59 5.43 -10.59
CA ARG A 158 -23.86 4.87 -11.06
C ARG A 158 -25.06 5.78 -10.79
N LYS A 159 -24.84 6.96 -10.20
CA LYS A 159 -25.87 7.96 -9.89
C LYS A 159 -27.01 7.42 -9.02
N THR A 160 -26.72 6.48 -8.14
CA THR A 160 -27.70 5.91 -7.20
C THR A 160 -28.12 6.89 -6.11
N GLY A 161 -27.29 7.90 -5.83
CA GLY A 161 -27.45 8.81 -4.70
C GLY A 161 -27.00 8.22 -3.36
N LEU A 162 -26.68 6.93 -3.32
CA LEU A 162 -26.19 6.24 -2.12
C LEU A 162 -24.76 6.67 -1.83
N ARG A 163 -24.50 7.00 -0.56
CA ARG A 163 -23.18 7.39 -0.04
C ARG A 163 -23.03 6.92 1.39
N SER A 164 -21.78 6.84 1.84
CA SER A 164 -21.40 6.60 3.23
C SER A 164 -20.11 7.37 3.52
N ASP A 165 -19.72 7.41 4.78
CA ASP A 165 -18.40 7.92 5.19
C ASP A 165 -17.32 6.84 5.08
N CYS A 166 -17.55 5.78 4.28
CA CYS A 166 -16.59 4.70 4.06
C CYS A 166 -15.86 4.82 2.72
N ILE A 167 -14.60 4.38 2.69
CA ILE A 167 -13.77 4.20 1.49
C ILE A 167 -13.36 2.73 1.34
N TYR A 168 -13.03 2.31 0.11
CA TYR A 168 -12.33 1.04 -0.11
C TYR A 168 -10.92 1.12 0.48
N ALA A 169 -10.64 0.28 1.47
CA ALA A 169 -9.41 0.36 2.25
C ALA A 169 -8.23 -0.38 1.60
N GLY A 170 -8.40 -0.93 0.40
CA GLY A 170 -7.33 -1.53 -0.39
C GLY A 170 -7.11 -3.03 -0.18
N ALA A 171 -8.04 -3.74 0.48
CA ALA A 171 -8.04 -5.20 0.60
C ALA A 171 -9.43 -5.79 0.34
N ALA A 172 -9.50 -6.94 -0.33
CA ALA A 172 -10.74 -7.64 -0.66
C ALA A 172 -10.54 -9.15 -0.68
N ILE A 173 -11.61 -9.91 -0.42
CA ILE A 173 -11.71 -11.33 -0.78
C ILE A 173 -12.67 -11.44 -1.95
N LEU A 174 -12.26 -12.14 -3.00
CA LEU A 174 -13.00 -12.22 -4.26
C LEU A 174 -13.13 -13.68 -4.68
N ASP A 175 -14.34 -14.05 -5.09
CA ASP A 175 -14.60 -15.32 -5.76
C ASP A 175 -14.11 -15.26 -7.21
N PRO A 176 -13.81 -16.42 -7.84
CA PRO A 176 -13.40 -16.49 -9.24
C PRO A 176 -14.38 -15.83 -10.23
N SER A 177 -15.65 -15.66 -9.87
CA SER A 177 -16.64 -14.99 -10.72
C SER A 177 -16.26 -13.55 -11.08
N ILE A 178 -15.40 -12.89 -10.30
CA ILE A 178 -14.84 -11.57 -10.62
C ILE A 178 -14.22 -11.53 -12.02
N PHE A 179 -13.60 -12.64 -12.45
CA PHE A 179 -12.88 -12.69 -13.72
C PHE A 179 -13.80 -12.63 -14.94
N HIS A 180 -15.10 -12.88 -14.79
CA HIS A 180 -16.08 -12.71 -15.88
C HIS A 180 -16.31 -11.24 -16.26
N HIS A 181 -15.97 -10.31 -15.36
CA HIS A 181 -16.19 -8.86 -15.54
C HIS A 181 -14.92 -8.14 -16.00
N LEU A 182 -13.78 -8.82 -16.05
CA LEU A 182 -12.47 -8.25 -16.37
C LEU A 182 -11.98 -8.67 -17.76
N THR A 183 -11.15 -7.81 -18.37
CA THR A 183 -10.49 -8.10 -19.66
C THR A 183 -8.98 -8.16 -19.48
N MET A 184 -8.26 -8.82 -20.40
CA MET A 184 -6.78 -8.88 -20.37
C MET A 184 -6.11 -7.58 -20.87
N GLU A 185 -6.89 -6.63 -21.36
CA GLU A 185 -6.43 -5.29 -21.77
C GLU A 185 -6.52 -4.33 -20.57
N PHE A 186 -6.53 -3.01 -20.84
CA PHE A 186 -6.75 -2.04 -19.78
C PHE A 186 -8.11 -2.25 -19.12
N SER A 187 -8.11 -2.63 -17.85
CA SER A 187 -9.31 -2.87 -17.05
C SER A 187 -9.08 -2.38 -15.62
N SER A 188 -10.13 -1.82 -15.01
CA SER A 188 -10.12 -1.24 -13.66
C SER A 188 -10.86 -2.16 -12.69
N ILE A 189 -10.23 -2.55 -11.60
CA ILE A 189 -10.88 -3.42 -10.61
C ILE A 189 -12.16 -2.79 -10.05
N VAL A 190 -12.21 -1.47 -9.90
CA VAL A 190 -13.40 -0.78 -9.38
C VAL A 190 -14.45 -0.58 -10.47
N ASP A 191 -14.05 0.00 -11.60
CA ASP A 191 -15.00 0.44 -12.63
C ASP A 191 -15.54 -0.74 -13.45
N THR A 192 -14.80 -1.84 -13.56
CA THR A 192 -15.22 -3.04 -14.29
C THR A 192 -15.51 -4.22 -13.35
N GLY A 193 -14.55 -4.60 -12.50
CA GLY A 193 -14.69 -5.76 -11.61
C GLY A 193 -15.80 -5.61 -10.56
N PHE A 194 -15.59 -4.74 -9.57
CA PHE A 194 -16.54 -4.51 -8.48
C PHE A 194 -17.89 -4.00 -9.01
N THR A 195 -17.89 -3.13 -10.02
CA THR A 195 -19.14 -2.69 -10.65
C THR A 195 -19.89 -3.86 -11.29
N GLY A 196 -19.20 -4.79 -11.96
CA GLY A 196 -19.78 -6.02 -12.49
C GLY A 196 -20.39 -6.91 -11.40
N LEU A 197 -19.69 -7.10 -10.28
CA LEU A 197 -20.23 -7.82 -9.11
C LEU A 197 -21.51 -7.16 -8.57
N ILE A 198 -21.52 -5.82 -8.43
CA ILE A 198 -22.73 -5.11 -7.96
C ILE A 198 -23.91 -5.29 -8.93
N GLU A 199 -23.66 -5.36 -10.25
CA GLU A 199 -24.72 -5.48 -11.26
C GLU A 199 -25.28 -6.90 -11.40
N ARG A 200 -24.42 -7.91 -11.28
CA ARG A 200 -24.75 -9.29 -11.69
C ARG A 200 -24.76 -10.28 -10.54
N GLU A 201 -24.16 -9.92 -9.41
CA GLU A 201 -23.90 -10.80 -8.27
C GLU A 201 -24.11 -10.03 -6.95
N SER A 202 -23.17 -10.14 -6.01
CA SER A 202 -23.23 -9.52 -4.70
C SER A 202 -21.85 -9.04 -4.26
N LEU A 203 -21.82 -7.86 -3.64
CA LEU A 203 -20.60 -7.24 -3.14
C LEU A 203 -20.87 -6.70 -1.74
N GLY A 204 -20.39 -7.44 -0.74
CA GLY A 204 -20.49 -7.06 0.66
C GLY A 204 -19.25 -6.29 1.13
N TYR A 205 -19.23 -6.03 2.43
CA TYR A 205 -18.09 -5.39 3.08
C TYR A 205 -17.84 -5.93 4.49
N PHE A 206 -16.61 -5.74 4.94
CA PHE A 206 -16.22 -5.82 6.33
C PHE A 206 -15.64 -4.45 6.72
N ARG A 207 -16.13 -3.86 7.80
CA ARG A 207 -15.66 -2.55 8.26
C ARG A 207 -14.45 -2.74 9.17
N HIS A 208 -13.33 -2.14 8.80
CA HIS A 208 -12.14 -2.05 9.64
C HIS A 208 -12.33 -0.95 10.69
N GLU A 209 -12.05 -1.30 11.94
CA GLU A 209 -11.90 -0.35 13.04
C GLU A 209 -10.42 -0.35 13.45
N GLY A 210 -9.78 0.81 13.44
CA GLY A 210 -8.36 0.92 13.81
C GLY A 210 -7.60 1.90 12.94
N PHE A 211 -6.32 1.59 12.70
CA PHE A 211 -5.42 2.43 11.95
C PHE A 211 -5.42 2.08 10.46
N TRP A 212 -5.52 3.12 9.63
CA TRP A 212 -5.36 3.01 8.18
C TRP A 212 -4.69 4.26 7.63
N GLN A 213 -3.75 4.06 6.71
CA GLN A 213 -3.03 5.13 6.03
C GLN A 213 -2.66 4.70 4.60
N ASP A 214 -3.05 5.50 3.62
CA ASP A 214 -2.47 5.43 2.28
C ASP A 214 -1.20 6.29 2.17
N ILE A 215 -0.42 6.05 1.13
CA ILE A 215 0.76 6.88 0.81
C ILE A 215 0.64 7.42 -0.61
N GLY A 216 -0.54 7.90 -0.99
CA GLY A 216 -0.86 8.34 -2.34
C GLY A 216 -0.23 9.66 -2.78
N THR A 217 0.17 10.52 -1.84
CA THR A 217 0.69 11.88 -2.06
C THR A 217 1.86 12.20 -1.11
N PRO A 218 2.72 13.20 -1.41
CA PRO A 218 3.81 13.60 -0.52
C PRO A 218 3.31 13.94 0.89
N GLN A 219 2.15 14.58 1.01
CA GLN A 219 1.55 14.90 2.30
C GLN A 219 1.17 13.63 3.07
N SER A 220 0.45 12.69 2.45
CA SER A 220 0.07 11.42 3.10
C SER A 220 1.30 10.56 3.47
N PHE A 221 2.34 10.57 2.63
CA PHE A 221 3.61 9.89 2.88
C PHE A 221 4.33 10.47 4.10
N TRP A 222 4.38 11.79 4.21
CA TRP A 222 4.94 12.46 5.38
C TRP A 222 4.07 12.25 6.63
N GLN A 223 2.75 12.31 6.51
CA GLN A 223 1.83 12.01 7.61
C GLN A 223 2.06 10.60 8.15
N ALA A 224 2.23 9.60 7.28
CA ALA A 224 2.56 8.24 7.67
C ALA A 224 3.85 8.18 8.50
N ASN A 225 4.92 8.83 8.02
CA ASN A 225 6.24 8.79 8.64
C ASN A 225 6.37 9.65 9.92
N ILE A 226 5.69 10.79 9.98
CA ILE A 226 5.86 11.79 11.04
C ILE A 226 4.65 11.82 11.96
N LYS A 227 3.47 12.19 11.47
CA LYS A 227 2.27 12.36 12.32
C LYS A 227 1.76 11.05 12.91
N ASN A 228 1.69 10.01 12.09
CA ASN A 228 1.08 8.73 12.44
C ASN A 228 2.11 7.66 12.84
N ARG A 229 3.37 8.05 13.05
CA ARG A 229 4.47 7.14 13.35
C ARG A 229 4.21 6.25 14.56
N SER A 230 3.56 6.77 15.60
CA SER A 230 3.25 6.02 16.81
C SER A 230 2.34 4.82 16.52
N ASN A 231 1.39 4.97 15.59
CA ASN A 231 0.47 3.89 15.20
C ASN A 231 1.24 2.80 14.45
N ILE A 232 2.13 3.20 13.54
CA ILE A 232 2.98 2.27 12.78
C ILE A 232 3.98 1.56 13.69
N LEU A 233 4.60 2.29 14.63
CA LEU A 233 5.49 1.71 15.63
C LEU A 233 4.75 0.77 16.58
N GLY A 234 3.45 1.01 16.84
CA GLY A 234 2.58 0.12 17.60
C GLY A 234 2.42 -1.28 16.98
N ILE A 235 2.61 -1.40 15.66
CA ILE A 235 2.60 -2.70 14.94
C ILE A 235 4.00 -3.17 14.54
N ALA A 236 5.08 -2.49 14.97
CA ALA A 236 6.45 -2.81 14.58
C ALA A 236 6.87 -4.24 14.95
N GLN A 237 6.53 -4.69 16.16
CA GLN A 237 6.89 -6.03 16.63
C GLN A 237 6.20 -7.13 15.81
N ARG A 238 4.93 -6.92 15.41
CA ARG A 238 4.19 -7.84 14.54
C ARG A 238 4.90 -7.98 13.20
N ILE A 239 5.28 -6.85 12.61
CA ILE A 239 6.04 -6.78 11.36
C ILE A 239 7.38 -7.51 11.54
N GLY A 240 8.19 -7.15 12.54
CA GLY A 240 9.49 -7.78 12.81
C GLY A 240 9.42 -9.30 12.92
N ARG A 241 8.38 -9.83 13.58
CA ARG A 241 8.14 -11.29 13.69
C ARG A 241 7.89 -11.95 12.33
N GLN A 242 7.18 -11.28 11.41
CA GLN A 242 6.78 -11.88 10.13
C GLN A 242 7.82 -11.71 9.03
N ILE A 243 8.46 -10.55 8.95
CA ILE A 243 9.37 -10.21 7.85
C ILE A 243 10.83 -10.03 8.27
N GLY A 244 11.13 -10.11 9.57
CA GLY A 244 12.49 -10.02 10.11
C GLY A 244 13.09 -8.61 10.14
N ILE A 245 12.32 -7.58 9.79
CA ILE A 245 12.76 -6.18 9.75
C ILE A 245 11.68 -5.31 10.42
N GLU A 246 12.07 -4.54 11.42
CA GLU A 246 11.16 -3.61 12.10
C GLU A 246 11.24 -2.19 11.50
N PRO A 247 10.11 -1.48 11.41
CA PRO A 247 10.12 -0.06 11.08
C PRO A 247 10.85 0.74 12.17
N HIS A 248 11.67 1.70 11.76
CA HIS A 248 12.53 2.48 12.65
C HIS A 248 12.78 3.87 12.08
N MET A 249 12.99 4.85 12.97
CA MET A 249 13.20 6.25 12.55
C MET A 249 14.61 6.51 12.03
N LEU A 250 15.64 5.94 12.66
CA LEU A 250 17.04 6.18 12.33
C LEU A 250 17.71 4.89 11.89
N SER A 251 18.12 4.83 10.63
CA SER A 251 18.88 3.70 10.12
C SER A 251 20.28 3.64 10.75
N SER A 252 20.73 2.43 11.11
CA SER A 252 22.11 2.20 11.60
C SER A 252 23.19 2.47 10.55
N GLN A 253 22.82 2.64 9.27
CA GLN A 253 23.72 3.00 8.18
C GLN A 253 23.73 4.51 7.90
N ALA A 254 23.04 5.32 8.71
CA ALA A 254 23.09 6.77 8.61
C ALA A 254 24.33 7.30 9.35
N VAL A 255 24.95 8.34 8.78
CA VAL A 255 26.06 9.07 9.42
C VAL A 255 25.57 10.45 9.78
N ILE A 256 25.60 10.78 11.07
CA ILE A 256 25.17 12.09 11.59
C ILE A 256 26.38 12.71 12.30
N ALA A 257 26.77 13.91 11.88
CA ALA A 257 27.88 14.64 12.51
C ALA A 257 27.53 15.05 13.96
N ASP A 258 28.54 15.13 14.84
CA ASP A 258 28.34 15.41 16.27
C ASP A 258 27.60 16.73 16.55
N ASN A 259 27.79 17.76 15.70
CA ASN A 259 27.11 19.05 15.84
C ASN A 259 25.81 19.16 15.01
N ALA A 260 25.37 18.09 14.35
CA ALA A 260 24.08 18.06 13.67
C ALA A 260 22.94 17.76 14.66
N THR A 261 21.76 18.31 14.40
CA THR A 261 20.56 18.09 15.21
C THR A 261 19.47 17.44 14.37
N VAL A 262 18.94 16.31 14.84
CA VAL A 262 17.79 15.63 14.24
C VAL A 262 16.68 15.55 15.27
N HIS A 263 15.52 16.12 14.95
CA HIS A 263 14.35 16.16 15.83
C HIS A 263 13.12 15.62 15.10
N GLU A 264 12.48 14.61 15.69
CA GLU A 264 11.22 14.03 15.18
C GLU A 264 11.24 13.76 13.67
N SER A 265 12.34 13.20 13.18
CA SER A 265 12.60 13.02 11.74
C SER A 265 13.06 11.59 11.44
N ILE A 266 12.83 11.16 10.20
CA ILE A 266 13.24 9.85 9.70
C ILE A 266 14.50 10.00 8.87
N ILE A 267 15.54 9.23 9.21
CA ILE A 267 16.82 9.23 8.49
C ILE A 267 17.06 7.83 7.92
N GLY A 268 17.06 7.76 6.58
CA GLY A 268 17.27 6.56 5.80
C GLY A 268 18.69 6.02 5.84
N ARG A 269 18.83 4.78 5.33
CA ARG A 269 20.14 4.14 5.16
C ARG A 269 21.04 4.95 4.24
N ASN A 270 22.35 4.96 4.51
CA ASN A 270 23.36 5.67 3.73
C ASN A 270 23.13 7.19 3.62
N CYS A 271 22.31 7.76 4.50
CA CYS A 271 22.17 9.21 4.60
C CYS A 271 23.35 9.81 5.36
N HIS A 272 23.74 11.02 4.98
CA HIS A 272 24.82 11.77 5.61
C HIS A 272 24.28 13.14 6.06
N ILE A 273 24.22 13.38 7.36
CA ILE A 273 23.81 14.67 7.93
C ILE A 273 25.08 15.38 8.39
N GLU A 274 25.48 16.40 7.63
CA GLU A 274 26.75 17.08 7.84
C GLU A 274 26.72 18.06 9.03
N ASP A 275 27.92 18.49 9.45
CA ASP A 275 28.17 19.34 10.61
C ASP A 275 27.29 20.60 10.64
N GLY A 276 26.66 20.86 11.79
CA GLY A 276 25.79 22.01 12.02
C GLY A 276 24.42 21.96 11.34
N ALA A 277 24.09 20.91 10.57
CA ALA A 277 22.77 20.77 9.96
C ALA A 277 21.68 20.53 11.01
N THR A 278 20.48 21.05 10.76
CA THR A 278 19.28 20.84 11.57
C THR A 278 18.18 20.23 10.71
N VAL A 279 17.64 19.09 11.13
CA VAL A 279 16.54 18.39 10.46
C VAL A 279 15.40 18.20 11.44
N LYS A 280 14.24 18.78 11.13
CA LYS A 280 13.05 18.75 11.99
C LYS A 280 11.82 18.30 11.21
N ASP A 281 11.01 17.44 11.83
CA ASP A 281 9.74 16.97 11.28
C ASP A 281 9.85 16.53 9.81
N SER A 282 10.96 15.88 9.41
CA SER A 282 11.33 15.65 8.02
C SER A 282 11.63 14.18 7.74
N VAL A 283 11.55 13.78 6.47
CA VAL A 283 11.85 12.43 6.00
C VAL A 283 13.03 12.50 5.02
N ILE A 284 14.17 11.93 5.41
CA ILE A 284 15.40 11.92 4.61
C ILE A 284 15.55 10.52 4.01
N LEU A 285 15.18 10.39 2.72
CA LEU A 285 15.18 9.13 1.99
C LEU A 285 16.61 8.59 1.76
N PRO A 286 16.77 7.26 1.58
CA PRO A 286 18.07 6.61 1.49
C PRO A 286 19.07 7.27 0.53
N GLY A 287 20.33 7.36 0.95
CA GLY A 287 21.43 7.91 0.14
C GLY A 287 21.45 9.44 0.03
N THR A 288 20.66 10.15 0.82
CA THR A 288 20.60 11.62 0.78
C THR A 288 21.65 12.25 1.70
N THR A 289 22.34 13.27 1.20
CA THR A 289 23.25 14.10 2.00
C THR A 289 22.60 15.44 2.33
N ILE A 290 22.54 15.79 3.61
CA ILE A 290 22.11 17.10 4.08
C ILE A 290 23.37 17.93 4.36
N PRO A 291 23.58 19.06 3.65
CA PRO A 291 24.84 19.78 3.70
C PRO A 291 25.04 20.55 5.00
N LYS A 292 26.30 20.91 5.29
CA LYS A 292 26.66 21.67 6.50
C LYS A 292 25.76 22.88 6.72
N ASN A 293 25.37 23.09 7.97
CA ASN A 293 24.53 24.21 8.41
C ASN A 293 23.14 24.32 7.73
N ALA A 294 22.70 23.32 6.95
CA ALA A 294 21.37 23.33 6.36
C ALA A 294 20.28 23.26 7.44
N LYS A 295 19.13 23.89 7.19
CA LYS A 295 17.98 23.87 8.09
C LYS A 295 16.75 23.37 7.34
N LEU A 296 16.30 22.17 7.68
CA LEU A 296 15.14 21.53 7.10
C LEU A 296 14.04 21.45 8.16
N ASP A 297 12.84 21.88 7.80
CA ASP A 297 11.63 21.75 8.60
C ASP A 297 10.49 21.32 7.69
N ARG A 298 9.84 20.18 7.99
CA ARG A 298 8.74 19.62 7.20
C ARG A 298 9.08 19.39 5.73
N VAL A 299 10.18 18.67 5.51
CA VAL A 299 10.70 18.35 4.17
C VAL A 299 10.76 16.84 3.94
N ILE A 300 10.52 16.41 2.70
CA ILE A 300 10.96 15.10 2.21
C ILE A 300 12.18 15.31 1.32
N ALA A 301 13.35 14.86 1.77
CA ALA A 301 14.59 14.97 1.01
C ALA A 301 14.97 13.62 0.39
N PHE A 302 15.49 13.64 -0.83
CA PHE A 302 15.96 12.48 -1.59
C PHE A 302 17.20 12.88 -2.41
N PRO A 303 17.98 11.93 -2.98
CA PRO A 303 19.27 12.28 -3.60
C PRO A 303 19.18 13.32 -4.73
N GLN A 304 18.04 13.40 -5.42
CA GLN A 304 17.82 14.32 -6.53
C GLN A 304 17.20 15.66 -6.11
N GLY A 305 16.81 15.86 -4.86
CA GLY A 305 16.15 17.10 -4.42
C GLY A 305 15.34 16.98 -3.14
N MET A 306 14.42 17.92 -2.95
CA MET A 306 13.55 17.93 -1.78
C MET A 306 12.17 18.48 -2.10
N LEU A 307 11.17 18.07 -1.32
CA LEU A 307 9.81 18.59 -1.35
C LEU A 307 9.50 19.23 0.01
N SER A 308 9.15 20.50 0.02
CA SER A 308 8.62 21.17 1.21
C SER A 308 7.13 20.88 1.34
N LEU A 309 6.67 20.75 2.59
CA LEU A 309 5.28 20.43 2.91
C LEU A 309 4.61 21.61 3.61
N GLU A 310 3.31 21.75 3.37
CA GLU A 310 2.43 22.74 4.01
C GLU A 310 2.00 22.30 5.40
#